data_AF-A0A852U2K3-F1
#
_entry.id   AF-A0A852U2K3-F1
#
_cell.length_a   1.000
_cell.length_b   1.000
_cell.length_c   1.000
_cell.angle_alpha   90.00
_cell.angle_beta   90.00
_cell.angle_gamma   90.00
#
_symmetry.space_group_name_H-M   'P 1'
#
loop_
_entity.id
_entity.type
_entity.pdbx_description
1 polymer ?
#
loop_
_entity_poly.entity_id
_entity_poly.type
_entity_poly.pdbx_seq_one_letter_code
_entity_poly.pdbx_strand_id
1 'polypeptide(L)'
;MYDFLLVLAGGGISLVSSAAVTWLQGRHSRRTEGRAAAREATRQLTGLFITERDTPSPGDGTASSALAEAEILSVTIADRRVRDRVRDVIRLLRECRLPELEELSGVKAERAVQMLCDHALEVLGAHFRGDRLPALPQNVQKMLDAEEEALNIHAGGAPKQASAPKAPAADAPAAAASPEPPTSRKVRRKPRSASTIGTDGAAADDARSGDS
;
A
#
# COMPACT_ATOMS: atom_id res chain seq x y z
N MET A 1 -22.57 60.54 18.10
CA MET A 1 -21.68 60.08 17.01
C MET A 1 -20.92 58.80 17.39
N TYR A 2 -20.50 58.63 18.65
CA TYR A 2 -19.85 57.40 19.14
C TYR A 2 -20.76 56.15 19.15
N ASP A 3 -22.07 56.29 19.38
CA ASP A 3 -22.99 55.15 19.42
C ASP A 3 -23.09 54.41 18.08
N PHE A 4 -23.05 55.13 16.96
CA PHE A 4 -23.02 54.52 15.62
C PHE A 4 -21.73 53.74 15.37
N LEU A 5 -20.58 54.23 15.86
CA LEU A 5 -19.31 53.54 15.75
C LEU A 5 -19.29 52.25 16.59
N LEU A 6 -19.90 52.28 17.78
CA LEU A 6 -20.07 51.11 18.64
C LEU A 6 -20.98 50.05 18.00
N VAL A 7 -22.10 50.46 17.42
CA VAL A 7 -23.02 49.55 16.71
C VAL A 7 -22.36 48.97 15.46
N LEU A 8 -21.61 49.77 14.70
CA LEU A 8 -20.90 49.30 13.52
C LEU A 8 -19.77 48.32 13.90
N ALA A 9 -19.00 48.62 14.94
CA ALA A 9 -17.96 47.74 15.44
C ALA A 9 -18.54 46.43 15.98
N GLY A 10 -19.60 46.49 16.79
CA GLY A 10 -20.30 45.30 17.30
C GLY A 10 -20.91 44.46 16.18
N GLY A 11 -21.55 45.09 15.20
CA GLY A 11 -22.10 44.43 14.02
C GLY A 11 -21.01 43.79 13.15
N GLY A 12 -19.89 44.48 12.94
CA GLY A 12 -18.74 43.95 12.20
C GLY A 12 -18.12 42.74 12.89
N ILE A 13 -17.90 42.81 14.20
CA ILE A 13 -17.38 41.68 14.99
C ILE A 13 -18.36 40.50 14.96
N SER A 14 -19.66 40.74 15.09
CA SER A 14 -20.69 39.70 15.00
C SER A 14 -20.69 39.02 13.63
N LEU A 15 -20.54 39.79 12.56
CA LEU A 15 -20.54 39.28 11.19
C LEU A 15 -19.28 38.45 10.90
N VAL A 16 -18.10 38.95 11.28
CA VAL A 16 -16.83 38.20 11.12
C VAL A 16 -16.85 36.91 11.94
N SER A 17 -17.35 36.96 13.18
CA SER A 17 -17.47 35.78 14.03
C SER A 17 -18.42 34.75 13.41
N SER A 18 -19.57 35.17 12.90
CA SER A 18 -20.54 34.29 12.22
C SER A 18 -19.96 33.66 10.95
N ALA A 19 -19.26 34.45 10.12
CA ALA A 19 -18.60 33.95 8.92
C ALA A 19 -17.48 32.96 9.24
N ALA A 20 -16.66 33.25 10.25
CA ALA A 20 -15.59 32.36 10.69
C ALA A 20 -16.14 31.02 11.22
N VAL A 21 -17.21 31.06 12.03
CA VAL A 21 -17.87 29.85 12.54
C VAL A 21 -18.47 29.04 11.40
N THR A 22 -19.16 29.68 10.46
CA THR A 22 -19.76 29.00 9.29
C THR A 22 -18.69 28.35 8.41
N TRP A 23 -17.58 29.05 8.16
CA TRP A 23 -16.46 28.52 7.38
C TRP A 23 -15.81 27.32 8.09
N LEU A 24 -15.59 27.44 9.40
CA LEU A 24 -15.01 26.37 10.21
C LEU A 24 -15.93 25.15 10.25
N GLN A 25 -17.24 25.34 10.49
CA GLN A 25 -18.25 24.28 10.45
C GLN A 25 -18.31 23.62 9.07
N GLY A 26 -18.34 24.41 7.99
CA GLY A 26 -18.32 23.88 6.63
C GLY A 26 -17.06 23.06 6.35
N ARG A 27 -15.90 23.49 6.84
CA ARG A 27 -14.64 22.74 6.72
C ARG A 27 -14.66 21.44 7.52
N HIS A 28 -15.25 21.44 8.72
CA HIS A 28 -15.40 20.23 9.53
C HIS A 28 -16.41 19.26 8.91
N SER A 29 -17.57 19.73 8.44
CA SER A 29 -18.59 18.90 7.80
C SER A 29 -18.04 18.16 6.58
N ARG A 30 -17.36 18.88 5.67
CA ARG A 30 -16.73 18.27 4.49
C ARG A 30 -15.70 17.20 4.85
N ARG A 31 -14.94 17.42 5.93
CA ARG A 31 -13.96 16.44 6.43
C ARG A 31 -14.62 15.22 7.06
N THR A 32 -15.72 15.40 7.80
CA THR A 32 -16.44 14.28 8.42
C THR A 32 -17.22 13.47 7.39
N GLU A 33 -17.86 14.12 6.43
CA GLU A 33 -18.55 13.50 5.30
C GLU A 33 -17.58 12.68 4.45
N GLY A 34 -16.41 13.24 4.11
CA GLY A 34 -15.39 12.51 3.35
C GLY A 34 -14.87 11.27 4.08
N ARG A 35 -14.72 11.32 5.41
CA ARG A 35 -14.34 10.15 6.20
C ARG A 35 -15.46 9.13 6.33
N ALA A 36 -16.71 9.59 6.46
CA ALA A 36 -17.88 8.71 6.49
C ALA A 36 -18.05 7.96 5.17
N ALA A 37 -17.96 8.68 4.04
CA ALA A 37 -18.00 8.11 2.70
C ALA A 37 -16.87 7.09 2.47
N ALA A 38 -15.63 7.40 2.89
CA ALA A 38 -14.52 6.47 2.76
C ALA A 38 -14.70 5.19 3.60
N ARG A 39 -15.26 5.30 4.81
CA ARG A 39 -15.58 4.13 5.65
C ARG A 39 -16.69 3.29 5.05
N GLU A 40 -17.71 3.93 4.49
CA GLU A 40 -18.80 3.24 3.82
C GLU A 40 -18.31 2.51 2.57
N ALA A 41 -17.51 3.16 1.74
CA ALA A 41 -16.86 2.53 0.59
C ALA A 41 -15.98 1.33 1.00
N THR A 42 -15.25 1.45 2.10
CA THR A 42 -14.44 0.34 2.64
C THR A 42 -15.31 -0.85 3.06
N ARG A 43 -16.46 -0.59 3.69
CA ARG A 43 -17.43 -1.64 4.06
C ARG A 43 -18.04 -2.31 2.83
N GLN A 44 -18.41 -1.53 1.82
CA GLN A 44 -18.92 -2.03 0.55
C GLN A 44 -17.87 -2.88 -0.16
N LEU A 45 -16.62 -2.41 -0.25
CA LEU A 45 -15.50 -3.20 -0.77
C LEU A 45 -15.31 -4.51 -0.02
N THR A 46 -15.37 -4.48 1.31
CA THR A 46 -15.27 -5.69 2.13
C THR A 46 -16.38 -6.68 1.79
N GLY A 47 -17.62 -6.19 1.64
CA GLY A 47 -18.76 -7.02 1.21
C GLY A 47 -18.54 -7.62 -0.18
N LEU A 48 -18.11 -6.82 -1.16
CA LEU A 48 -17.82 -7.27 -2.52
C LEU A 48 -16.73 -8.35 -2.57
N PHE A 49 -15.65 -8.19 -1.79
CA PHE A 49 -14.59 -9.20 -1.73
C PHE A 49 -15.04 -10.49 -1.03
N ILE A 50 -15.92 -10.41 -0.02
CA ILE A 50 -16.51 -11.60 0.61
C ILE A 50 -17.40 -12.33 -0.41
N THR A 51 -18.25 -11.61 -1.15
CA THR A 51 -19.12 -12.23 -2.16
C THR A 51 -18.33 -12.83 -3.31
N GLU A 52 -17.27 -12.18 -3.79
CA GLU A 52 -16.41 -12.74 -4.85
C GLU A 52 -15.65 -13.97 -4.36
N ARG A 53 -15.24 -14.00 -3.09
CA ARG A 53 -14.59 -15.17 -2.49
C ARG A 53 -15.52 -16.36 -2.34
N ASP A 54 -16.75 -16.12 -1.87
CA ASP A 54 -17.69 -17.18 -1.49
C ASP A 54 -18.50 -17.67 -2.71
N THR A 55 -18.72 -16.81 -3.70
CA THR A 55 -19.38 -17.13 -4.97
C THR A 55 -18.52 -16.67 -6.16
N PRO A 56 -17.40 -17.35 -6.44
CA PRO A 56 -16.59 -17.03 -7.61
C PRO A 56 -17.38 -17.45 -8.87
N SER A 57 -18.22 -16.55 -9.40
CA SER A 57 -19.14 -16.90 -10.49
C SER A 57 -18.36 -17.15 -11.78
N PRO A 58 -18.37 -18.39 -12.32
CA PRO A 58 -17.65 -18.74 -13.53
C PRO A 58 -18.51 -18.33 -14.74
N GLY A 59 -18.38 -17.08 -15.17
CA GLY A 59 -18.83 -16.67 -16.51
C GLY A 59 -20.07 -15.77 -16.58
N ASP A 60 -20.68 -15.38 -15.46
CA ASP A 60 -21.74 -14.36 -15.50
C ASP A 60 -21.16 -12.95 -15.41
N GLY A 61 -21.63 -12.04 -16.28
CA GLY A 61 -21.23 -10.63 -16.32
C GLY A 61 -21.45 -9.86 -15.00
N THR A 62 -22.11 -10.47 -14.02
CA THR A 62 -22.31 -9.98 -12.65
C THR A 62 -21.00 -9.88 -11.85
N ALA A 63 -20.06 -10.81 -12.02
CA ALA A 63 -18.76 -10.69 -11.36
C ALA A 63 -17.93 -9.54 -11.97
N SER A 64 -18.07 -9.31 -13.28
CA SER A 64 -17.46 -8.16 -13.94
C SER A 64 -18.07 -6.84 -13.46
N SER A 65 -19.37 -6.78 -13.16
CA SER A 65 -19.99 -5.58 -12.60
C SER A 65 -19.57 -5.34 -11.15
N ALA A 66 -19.50 -6.37 -10.32
CA ALA A 66 -19.01 -6.28 -8.94
C ALA A 66 -17.56 -5.78 -8.88
N LEU A 67 -16.68 -6.28 -9.75
CA LEU A 67 -15.30 -5.81 -9.86
C LEU A 67 -15.20 -4.38 -10.45
N ALA A 68 -16.15 -3.95 -11.28
CA ALA A 68 -16.25 -2.57 -11.76
C ALA A 68 -16.66 -1.62 -10.63
N GLU A 69 -17.66 -1.99 -9.84
CA GLU A 69 -18.06 -1.25 -8.64
C GLU A 69 -16.92 -1.16 -7.62
N ALA A 70 -16.21 -2.27 -7.39
CA ALA A 70 -15.03 -2.29 -6.53
C ALA A 70 -13.93 -1.32 -7.01
N GLU A 71 -13.70 -1.24 -8.33
CA GLU A 71 -12.73 -0.31 -8.90
C GLU A 71 -13.11 1.16 -8.62
N ILE A 72 -14.39 1.51 -8.80
CA ILE A 72 -14.92 2.85 -8.52
C ILE A 72 -14.76 3.17 -7.02
N LEU A 73 -15.14 2.24 -6.15
CA LEU A 73 -15.03 2.41 -4.70
C LEU A 73 -13.57 2.53 -4.24
N SER A 74 -12.64 1.82 -4.87
CA SER A 74 -11.20 1.93 -4.54
C SER A 74 -10.67 3.35 -4.68
N VAL A 75 -11.18 4.14 -5.63
CA VAL A 75 -10.74 5.53 -5.87
C VAL A 75 -11.04 6.44 -4.69
N THR A 76 -12.08 6.11 -3.91
CA THR A 76 -12.50 6.87 -2.74
C THR A 76 -11.59 6.66 -1.52
N ILE A 77 -10.74 5.63 -1.54
CA ILE A 77 -9.77 5.36 -0.47
C ILE A 77 -8.72 6.47 -0.46
N ALA A 78 -8.64 7.23 0.63
CA ALA A 78 -7.72 8.37 0.73
C ALA A 78 -6.24 7.96 0.80
N ASP A 79 -5.92 6.83 1.44
CA ASP A 79 -4.55 6.34 1.53
C ASP A 79 -4.10 5.75 0.19
N ARG A 80 -3.08 6.37 -0.39
CA ARG A 80 -2.49 5.96 -1.67
C ARG A 80 -1.99 4.51 -1.64
N ARG A 81 -1.31 4.09 -0.57
CA ARG A 81 -0.72 2.74 -0.50
C ARG A 81 -1.79 1.67 -0.44
N VAL A 82 -2.85 1.90 0.32
CA VAL A 82 -4.01 1.00 0.39
C VAL A 82 -4.71 0.96 -0.95
N ARG A 83 -4.95 2.13 -1.55
CA ARG A 83 -5.59 2.24 -2.86
C ARG A 83 -4.83 1.46 -3.93
N ASP A 84 -3.52 1.64 -4.02
CA ASP A 84 -2.68 0.97 -5.00
C ASP A 84 -2.76 -0.56 -4.80
N ARG A 85 -2.66 -1.05 -3.55
CA ARG A 85 -2.82 -2.47 -3.22
C ARG A 85 -4.17 -3.05 -3.60
N VAL A 86 -5.25 -2.34 -3.28
CA VAL A 86 -6.62 -2.77 -3.59
C VAL A 86 -6.83 -2.80 -5.10
N ARG A 87 -6.27 -1.84 -5.85
CA ARG A 87 -6.30 -1.82 -7.32
C ARG A 87 -5.55 -2.99 -7.94
N ASP A 88 -4.35 -3.30 -7.44
CA ASP A 88 -3.56 -4.44 -7.91
C ASP A 88 -4.35 -5.74 -7.72
N VAL A 89 -5.03 -5.91 -6.58
CA VAL A 89 -5.88 -7.08 -6.32
C VAL A 89 -7.10 -7.12 -7.24
N ILE A 90 -7.81 -6.00 -7.44
CA ILE A 90 -8.98 -5.95 -8.34
C ILE A 90 -8.56 -6.28 -9.78
N ARG A 91 -7.41 -5.78 -10.21
CA ARG A 91 -6.83 -6.08 -11.53
C ARG A 91 -6.53 -7.56 -11.66
N LEU A 92 -5.79 -8.14 -10.71
CA LEU A 92 -5.54 -9.57 -10.70
C LEU A 92 -6.82 -10.40 -10.66
N LEU A 93 -7.84 -10.02 -9.88
CA LEU A 93 -9.12 -10.76 -9.82
C LEU A 93 -9.83 -10.80 -11.18
N ARG A 94 -9.71 -9.74 -11.99
CA ARG A 94 -10.21 -9.74 -13.38
C ARG A 94 -9.40 -10.68 -14.27
N GLU A 95 -8.10 -10.71 -14.08
CA GLU A 95 -7.15 -11.41 -14.95
C GLU A 95 -6.89 -12.87 -14.53
N CYS A 96 -7.25 -13.28 -13.31
CA CYS A 96 -7.15 -14.66 -12.80
C CYS A 96 -7.93 -15.69 -13.61
N ARG A 97 -8.82 -15.23 -14.50
CA ARG A 97 -9.63 -16.08 -15.38
C ARG A 97 -8.93 -16.34 -16.72
N LEU A 98 -7.77 -15.72 -16.96
CA LEU A 98 -6.95 -15.98 -18.13
C LEU A 98 -6.14 -17.28 -17.92
N PRO A 99 -6.17 -18.23 -18.87
CA PRO A 99 -5.42 -19.48 -18.75
C PRO A 99 -3.91 -19.25 -18.68
N GLU A 100 -3.43 -18.23 -19.38
CA GLU A 100 -2.02 -17.79 -19.41
C GLU A 100 -1.49 -17.49 -17.98
N LEU A 101 -2.35 -16.94 -17.12
CA LEU A 101 -1.97 -16.58 -15.75
C LEU A 101 -1.90 -17.83 -14.85
N GLU A 102 -2.77 -18.82 -15.06
CA GLU A 102 -2.69 -20.12 -14.37
C GLU A 102 -1.42 -20.90 -14.78
N GLU A 103 -1.07 -20.88 -16.06
CA GLU A 103 0.12 -21.55 -16.59
C GLU A 103 1.43 -20.94 -16.05
N LEU A 104 1.53 -19.61 -16.02
CA LEU A 104 2.73 -18.89 -15.58
C LEU A 104 2.86 -18.83 -14.06
N SER A 105 1.75 -18.66 -13.33
CA SER A 105 1.77 -18.57 -11.86
C SER A 105 1.77 -19.94 -11.18
N GLY A 106 1.30 -20.99 -11.86
CA GLY A 106 1.09 -22.33 -11.30
C GLY A 106 -0.05 -22.41 -10.28
N VAL A 107 -0.89 -21.37 -10.17
CA VAL A 107 -2.00 -21.29 -9.22
C VAL A 107 -3.33 -21.40 -9.97
N LYS A 108 -4.15 -22.37 -9.57
CA LYS A 108 -5.52 -22.52 -10.08
C LYS A 108 -6.35 -21.27 -9.84
N ALA A 109 -7.15 -20.87 -10.82
CA ALA A 109 -7.99 -19.67 -10.78
C ALA A 109 -8.84 -19.55 -9.50
N GLU A 110 -9.51 -20.64 -9.08
CA GLU A 110 -10.34 -20.65 -7.87
C GLU A 110 -9.53 -20.37 -6.59
N ARG A 111 -8.31 -20.93 -6.51
CA ARG A 111 -7.43 -20.72 -5.37
C ARG A 111 -6.81 -19.32 -5.38
N ALA A 112 -6.51 -18.80 -6.56
CA ALA A 112 -6.05 -17.43 -6.76
C ALA A 112 -7.09 -16.43 -6.26
N VAL A 113 -8.37 -16.58 -6.64
CA VAL A 113 -9.47 -15.72 -6.18
C VAL A 113 -9.58 -15.72 -4.66
N GLN A 114 -9.55 -16.90 -4.02
CA GLN A 114 -9.57 -16.99 -2.55
C GLN A 114 -8.43 -16.22 -1.90
N MET A 115 -7.18 -16.45 -2.34
CA MET A 115 -6.00 -15.81 -1.77
C MET A 115 -6.00 -14.28 -1.99
N LEU A 116 -6.46 -13.83 -3.15
CA LEU A 116 -6.57 -12.41 -3.47
C LEU A 116 -7.63 -11.71 -2.63
N CYS A 117 -8.82 -12.31 -2.51
CA CYS A 117 -9.88 -11.79 -1.65
C CYS A 117 -9.45 -11.76 -0.18
N ASP A 118 -8.82 -12.83 0.33
CA ASP A 118 -8.32 -12.87 1.71
C ASP A 118 -7.27 -11.77 1.95
N HIS A 119 -6.34 -11.58 1.01
CA HIS A 119 -5.35 -10.50 1.10
C HIS A 119 -5.99 -9.11 1.04
N ALA A 120 -6.98 -8.90 0.17
CA ALA A 120 -7.73 -7.64 0.12
C ALA A 120 -8.43 -7.35 1.46
N LEU A 121 -9.04 -8.36 2.07
CA LEU A 121 -9.70 -8.24 3.38
C LEU A 121 -8.69 -7.93 4.49
N GLU A 122 -7.49 -8.51 4.46
CA GLU A 122 -6.40 -8.16 5.38
C GLU A 122 -5.95 -6.70 5.20
N VAL A 123 -5.78 -6.24 3.97
CA VAL A 123 -5.38 -4.86 3.65
C VAL A 123 -6.44 -3.85 4.11
N LEU A 124 -7.71 -4.11 3.81
CA LEU A 124 -8.83 -3.26 4.24
C LEU A 124 -9.01 -3.29 5.76
N GLY A 125 -8.84 -4.45 6.39
CA GLY A 125 -8.89 -4.60 7.85
C GLY A 125 -7.75 -3.86 8.57
N ALA A 126 -6.53 -3.91 8.03
CA ALA A 126 -5.40 -3.12 8.52
C ALA A 126 -5.66 -1.62 8.35
N HIS A 127 -6.20 -1.21 7.20
CA HIS A 127 -6.58 0.19 6.95
C HIS A 127 -7.63 0.69 7.94
N PHE A 128 -8.65 -0.13 8.24
CA PHE A 128 -9.71 0.24 9.18
C PHE A 128 -9.21 0.39 10.62
N ARG A 129 -8.26 -0.47 11.03
CA ARG A 129 -7.63 -0.41 12.36
C ARG A 129 -6.56 0.68 12.47
N GLY A 130 -6.09 1.23 11.35
CA GLY A 130 -4.96 2.16 11.32
C GLY A 130 -3.61 1.48 11.53
N ASP A 131 -3.55 0.16 11.29
CA ASP A 131 -2.36 -0.65 11.45
C ASP A 131 -1.43 -0.54 10.22
N ARG A 132 -0.22 -1.09 10.36
CA ARG A 132 0.70 -1.24 9.23
C ARG A 132 0.08 -2.19 8.18
N LEU A 133 0.24 -1.83 6.91
CA LEU A 133 -0.21 -2.68 5.81
C LEU A 133 0.48 -4.04 5.82
N PRO A 134 -0.27 -5.13 5.56
CA PRO A 134 0.30 -6.47 5.46
C PRO A 134 1.32 -6.51 4.32
N ALA A 135 2.32 -7.38 4.46
CA ALA A 135 3.25 -7.66 3.38
C ALA A 135 2.53 -8.38 2.23
N LEU A 136 3.04 -8.23 1.01
CA LEU A 136 2.50 -9.00 -0.11
C LEU A 136 2.82 -10.48 0.06
N PRO A 137 1.82 -11.37 -0.02
CA PRO A 137 2.08 -12.80 -0.10
C PRO A 137 2.94 -13.10 -1.34
N GLN A 138 3.91 -14.01 -1.20
CA GLN A 138 4.82 -14.35 -2.31
C GLN A 138 4.06 -14.87 -3.55
N ASN A 139 2.94 -15.57 -3.34
CA ASN A 139 2.10 -16.06 -4.44
C ASN A 139 1.42 -14.91 -5.20
N VAL A 140 0.94 -13.88 -4.49
CA VAL A 140 0.36 -12.69 -5.12
C VAL A 140 1.42 -11.92 -5.92
N GLN A 141 2.64 -11.85 -5.39
CA GLN A 141 3.75 -11.20 -6.11
C GLN A 141 4.11 -11.94 -7.40
N LYS A 142 4.20 -13.27 -7.36
CA LYS A 142 4.41 -14.09 -8.56
C LYS A 142 3.28 -13.93 -9.59
N MET A 143 2.04 -13.78 -9.12
CA MET A 143 0.91 -13.55 -10.02
C MET A 143 0.97 -12.18 -10.70
N LEU A 144 1.41 -11.12 -9.99
CA LEU A 144 1.65 -9.80 -10.61
C LEU A 144 2.76 -9.88 -11.67
N ASP A 145 3.85 -10.60 -11.37
CA ASP A 145 4.94 -10.79 -12.32
C ASP A 145 4.47 -11.59 -13.56
N ALA A 146 3.67 -12.64 -13.35
CA ALA A 146 3.08 -13.45 -14.41
C ALA A 146 2.05 -12.67 -15.26
N GLU A 147 1.29 -11.78 -14.64
CA GLU A 147 0.36 -10.88 -15.32
C GLU A 147 1.09 -9.90 -16.24
N GLU A 148 2.17 -9.28 -15.77
CA GLU A 148 2.99 -8.38 -16.59
C GLU A 148 3.61 -9.13 -17.78
N GLU A 149 4.00 -10.39 -17.58
CA GLU A 149 4.51 -11.25 -18.65
C GLU A 149 3.42 -11.65 -19.66
N ALA A 150 2.24 -12.05 -19.20
CA ALA A 150 1.09 -12.38 -20.06
C ALA A 150 0.66 -11.18 -20.91
N LEU A 151 0.55 -9.99 -20.31
CA LEU A 151 0.22 -8.76 -21.02
C LEU A 151 1.32 -8.35 -22.02
N ASN A 152 2.58 -8.59 -21.69
CA ASN A 152 3.69 -8.33 -22.61
C ASN A 152 3.64 -9.25 -23.84
N ILE A 153 3.27 -10.53 -23.65
CA ILE A 153 3.04 -11.48 -24.75
C ILE A 153 1.88 -10.99 -25.63
N HIS A 154 0.76 -10.60 -25.03
CA HIS A 154 -0.44 -10.14 -25.74
C HIS A 154 -0.22 -8.82 -26.50
N ALA A 155 0.67 -7.94 -26.00
CA ALA A 155 1.06 -6.70 -26.64
C ALA A 155 2.15 -6.86 -27.72
N GLY A 156 2.62 -8.09 -27.99
CA GLY A 156 3.69 -8.37 -28.96
C GLY A 156 5.08 -7.92 -28.52
N GLY A 157 5.28 -7.70 -27.22
CA GLY A 157 6.58 -7.33 -26.65
C GLY A 157 7.46 -8.56 -26.39
N ALA A 158 8.75 -8.46 -26.73
CA ALA A 158 9.72 -9.52 -26.42
C ALA A 158 9.77 -9.77 -24.89
N PRO A 159 9.91 -11.03 -24.43
CA PRO A 159 9.89 -11.35 -23.00
C PRO A 159 11.00 -10.59 -22.27
N LYS A 160 10.60 -9.73 -21.35
CA LYS A 160 11.52 -8.99 -20.49
C LYS A 160 11.87 -9.94 -19.35
N GLN A 161 13.07 -10.52 -19.40
CA GLN A 161 13.55 -11.44 -18.36
C GLN A 161 13.28 -10.87 -16.97
N ALA A 162 12.46 -11.59 -16.20
CA ALA A 162 12.20 -11.33 -14.80
C ALA A 162 13.53 -11.18 -14.06
N SER A 163 13.74 -10.00 -13.46
CA SER A 163 14.91 -9.75 -12.63
C SER A 163 14.90 -10.73 -11.46
N ALA A 164 15.80 -11.70 -11.51
CA ALA A 164 15.93 -12.79 -10.54
C ALA A 164 16.02 -12.28 -9.08
N PRO A 165 15.49 -13.03 -8.11
CA PRO A 165 15.65 -12.72 -6.70
C PRO A 165 17.13 -12.76 -6.34
N LYS A 166 17.60 -11.70 -5.69
CA LYS A 166 18.99 -11.51 -5.25
C LYS A 166 19.37 -12.64 -4.29
N ALA A 167 20.08 -13.65 -4.81
CA ALA A 167 20.63 -14.75 -4.02
C ALA A 167 21.64 -14.23 -2.96
N PRO A 168 21.74 -14.89 -1.80
CA PRO A 168 22.67 -14.49 -0.74
C PRO A 168 24.12 -14.78 -1.18
N ALA A 169 24.98 -13.79 -1.00
CA ALA A 169 26.40 -13.90 -1.33
C ALA A 169 27.07 -14.95 -0.45
N ALA A 170 27.54 -16.04 -1.06
CA ALA A 170 28.52 -16.94 -0.50
C ALA A 170 29.91 -16.52 -1.00
N ASP A 171 30.80 -16.21 -0.06
CA ASP A 171 32.21 -15.85 -0.28
C ASP A 171 33.01 -17.03 -0.86
N ALA A 172 33.77 -16.77 -1.95
CA ALA A 172 34.97 -17.52 -2.30
C ALA A 172 35.88 -16.69 -3.26
N PRO A 173 37.23 -16.86 -3.22
CA PRO A 173 38.17 -15.78 -3.56
C PRO A 173 38.83 -15.82 -4.96
N ALA A 174 39.47 -14.68 -5.26
CA ALA A 174 40.19 -14.17 -6.43
C ALA A 174 41.13 -15.07 -7.28
N ALA A 175 41.18 -14.78 -8.59
CA ALA A 175 42.37 -14.51 -9.45
C ALA A 175 41.91 -14.34 -10.93
N ALA A 176 41.99 -13.18 -11.61
CA ALA A 176 43.12 -12.44 -12.20
C ALA A 176 43.23 -12.62 -13.74
N ALA A 177 42.92 -11.54 -14.52
CA ALA A 177 43.62 -11.07 -15.74
C ALA A 177 42.78 -10.07 -16.58
N SER A 178 43.25 -8.83 -16.68
CA SER A 178 42.83 -7.69 -17.56
C SER A 178 43.44 -7.81 -18.98
N PRO A 179 43.19 -6.96 -20.04
CA PRO A 179 43.00 -5.46 -20.06
C PRO A 179 41.99 -4.86 -21.12
N GLU A 180 41.15 -3.85 -20.83
CA GLU A 180 41.28 -2.35 -20.97
C GLU A 180 40.39 -1.74 -22.12
N PRO A 181 40.14 -0.39 -22.24
CA PRO A 181 39.13 0.48 -21.57
C PRO A 181 38.36 1.35 -22.62
N PRO A 182 37.80 2.59 -22.44
CA PRO A 182 37.43 3.46 -21.28
C PRO A 182 35.93 3.91 -21.30
N THR A 183 35.26 4.48 -20.28
CA THR A 183 35.37 5.86 -19.76
C THR A 183 34.52 5.98 -18.47
N SER A 184 35.10 6.46 -17.37
CA SER A 184 34.43 6.61 -16.07
C SER A 184 33.93 8.04 -15.85
N ARG A 185 32.62 8.20 -15.63
CA ARG A 185 31.95 9.45 -15.27
C ARG A 185 32.01 9.67 -13.74
N LYS A 186 32.45 10.86 -13.33
CA LYS A 186 32.61 11.34 -11.93
C LYS A 186 31.42 11.04 -11.02
N VAL A 187 31.66 10.34 -9.90
CA VAL A 187 30.76 10.27 -8.73
C VAL A 187 31.35 11.11 -7.61
N ARG A 188 30.66 12.18 -7.22
CA ARG A 188 31.00 13.03 -6.08
C ARG A 188 30.37 12.43 -4.81
N ARG A 189 31.19 11.76 -3.99
CA ARG A 189 30.85 11.36 -2.61
C ARG A 189 30.86 12.57 -1.68
N LYS A 190 29.94 12.61 -0.71
CA LYS A 190 30.12 13.40 0.53
C LYS A 190 29.84 12.49 1.74
N PRO A 191 30.67 12.55 2.81
CA PRO A 191 30.83 11.45 3.76
C PRO A 191 29.85 11.49 4.96
N ARG A 192 29.67 10.28 5.53
CA ARG A 192 29.17 10.00 6.89
C ARG A 192 30.04 10.69 7.93
N SER A 193 29.41 11.34 8.90
CA SER A 193 29.98 11.61 10.23
C SER A 193 29.35 10.62 11.21
N ALA A 194 30.18 9.71 11.72
CA ALA A 194 29.90 8.93 12.92
C ALA A 194 30.41 9.73 14.12
N SER A 195 29.58 9.87 15.15
CA SER A 195 30.02 10.28 16.50
C SER A 195 29.87 9.08 17.42
N THR A 196 30.96 8.80 18.09
CA THR A 196 31.24 7.81 19.13
C THR A 196 30.45 8.02 20.42
N ILE A 197 30.22 6.92 21.14
CA ILE A 197 30.30 6.67 22.61
C ILE A 197 29.48 5.38 22.82
N GLY A 198 29.99 4.21 23.20
CA GLY A 198 31.28 3.90 23.82
C GLY A 198 31.19 3.91 25.35
N THR A 199 30.47 2.96 25.94
CA THR A 199 30.65 2.55 27.34
C THR A 199 30.73 1.03 27.40
N ASP A 200 31.97 0.57 27.52
CA ASP A 200 32.40 -0.78 27.91
C ASP A 200 32.03 -1.10 29.37
N GLY A 201 32.08 -2.39 29.70
CA GLY A 201 32.39 -2.89 31.05
C GLY A 201 31.21 -3.59 31.73
N ALA A 202 31.00 -4.90 31.55
CA ALA A 202 31.78 -6.03 32.07
C ALA A 202 31.43 -6.41 33.53
N ALA A 203 31.34 -7.72 33.72
CA ALA A 203 30.86 -8.45 34.87
C ALA A 203 31.86 -8.51 36.04
N ALA A 204 31.31 -8.66 37.26
CA ALA A 204 31.87 -9.28 38.47
C ALA A 204 30.69 -9.26 39.48
N ASP A 205 30.06 -10.35 39.90
CA ASP A 205 30.58 -11.45 40.72
C ASP A 205 31.38 -10.93 41.93
N ASP A 206 30.70 -10.69 43.05
CA ASP A 206 31.23 -11.07 44.37
C ASP A 206 30.09 -11.20 45.39
N ALA A 207 30.29 -12.18 46.26
CA ALA A 207 29.45 -12.58 47.37
C ALA A 207 29.50 -11.56 48.53
N ARG A 208 28.48 -11.57 49.42
CA ARG A 208 28.61 -11.90 50.86
C ARG A 208 27.32 -11.60 51.66
N SER A 209 26.99 -12.52 52.56
CA SER A 209 26.34 -12.36 53.90
C SER A 209 25.09 -11.47 54.00
N GLY A 210 23.93 -11.99 54.42
CA GLY A 210 23.64 -12.45 55.78
C GLY A 210 22.38 -11.68 56.22
N ASP A 211 21.27 -12.33 56.54
CA ASP A 211 20.93 -12.93 57.83
C ASP A 211 19.82 -12.10 58.50
N SER A 212 18.93 -12.77 59.22
CA SER A 212 17.69 -12.29 59.90
C SER A 212 16.40 -12.20 59.08
#